data_AF-A0A6L3EQ51-F1
#
_entry.id   AF-A0A6L3EQ51-F1
#
_cell.length_a   1.000
_cell.length_b   1.000
_cell.length_c   1.000
_cell.angle_alpha   90.00
_cell.angle_beta   90.00
_cell.angle_gamma   90.00
#
_symmetry.space_group_name_H-M   'P 1'
#
loop_
_entity.id
_entity.type
_entity.pdbx_description
1 polymer ?
#
loop_
_entity_poly.entity_id
_entity_poly.type
_entity_poly.pdbx_seq_one_letter_code
_entity_poly.pdbx_strand_id
1 'polypeptide(L)'
;MNNVLRAVDRLSGSLGVLAAWIVLPLIIATVYEVASRYLFNAPTIWAYEVGYMATGANFLLGAAFALREGAHIRIDVLYSRFSARRRALVDVLGYLLLFLPVALWLSYRLGTYALEAYHSGEGSGESAWNPVIWPFRAIFFIGFAVLSLQAIVEFIRALKVLTGRSDQGEVSRHG
;
A
#
# COMPACT_ATOMS: atom_id res chain seq x y z
N MET A 1 -18.49 12.52 -10.45
CA MET A 1 -17.41 12.58 -9.43
C MET A 1 -17.51 11.46 -8.40
N ASN A 2 -18.66 11.29 -7.73
CA ASN A 2 -18.79 10.31 -6.64
C ASN A 2 -18.56 8.84 -7.08
N ASN A 3 -18.84 8.49 -8.33
CA ASN A 3 -18.61 7.13 -8.83
C ASN A 3 -17.12 6.78 -8.95
N VAL A 4 -16.27 7.75 -9.33
CA VAL A 4 -14.82 7.54 -9.46
C VAL A 4 -14.19 7.35 -8.07
N LEU A 5 -14.55 8.20 -7.11
CA LEU A 5 -14.06 8.08 -5.73
C LEU A 5 -14.44 6.71 -5.13
N ARG A 6 -15.70 6.28 -5.32
CA ARG A 6 -16.17 4.96 -4.87
C ARG A 6 -15.47 3.80 -5.57
N ALA A 7 -15.11 3.95 -6.85
CA ALA A 7 -14.37 2.93 -7.58
C ALA A 7 -12.96 2.75 -7.02
N VAL A 8 -12.26 3.86 -6.73
CA VAL A 8 -10.93 3.83 -6.09
C VAL A 8 -11.03 3.26 -4.67
N ASP A 9 -12.02 3.66 -3.87
CA ASP A 9 -12.21 3.07 -2.54
C ASP A 9 -12.42 1.56 -2.63
N ARG A 10 -13.25 1.09 -3.57
CA ARG A 10 -13.47 -0.35 -3.78
C ARG A 10 -12.19 -1.06 -4.19
N LEU A 11 -11.41 -0.48 -5.10
CA LEU A 11 -10.12 -1.03 -5.51
C LEU A 11 -9.16 -1.17 -4.32
N SER A 12 -9.00 -0.10 -3.53
CA SER A 12 -8.20 -0.12 -2.29
C SER A 12 -8.70 -1.19 -1.32
N GLY A 13 -10.01 -1.35 -1.19
CA GLY A 13 -10.65 -2.40 -0.38
C GLY A 13 -10.31 -3.81 -0.85
N SER A 14 -10.48 -4.07 -2.15
CA SER A 14 -10.20 -5.37 -2.75
C SER A 14 -8.72 -5.75 -2.62
N LEU A 15 -7.81 -4.78 -2.80
CA LEU A 15 -6.38 -5.02 -2.58
C LEU A 15 -6.04 -5.26 -1.11
N GLY A 16 -6.72 -4.61 -0.18
CA GLY A 16 -6.60 -4.91 1.26
C GLY A 16 -7.03 -6.33 1.60
N VAL A 17 -8.13 -6.82 1.01
CA VAL A 17 -8.55 -8.23 1.16
C VAL A 17 -7.52 -9.18 0.54
N LEU A 18 -7.01 -8.87 -0.65
CA LEU A 18 -5.96 -9.66 -1.29
C LEU A 18 -4.70 -9.72 -0.43
N ALA A 19 -4.27 -8.59 0.16
CA ALA A 19 -3.16 -8.53 1.08
C ALA A 19 -3.37 -9.46 2.29
N ALA A 20 -4.55 -9.43 2.91
CA ALA A 20 -4.88 -10.32 4.02
C ALA A 20 -4.72 -11.81 3.65
N TRP A 21 -5.09 -12.20 2.42
CA TRP A 21 -4.92 -13.58 1.95
C TRP A 21 -3.46 -13.98 1.74
N ILE A 22 -2.54 -13.03 1.45
CA ILE A 22 -1.10 -13.29 1.29
C ILE A 22 -0.44 -13.73 2.60
N VAL A 23 -1.02 -13.38 3.74
CA VAL A 23 -0.50 -13.79 5.06
C VAL A 23 -0.55 -15.31 5.22
N LEU A 24 -1.54 -16.00 4.67
CA LEU A 24 -1.65 -17.46 4.77
C LEU A 24 -0.47 -18.22 4.12
N PRO A 25 -0.14 -18.02 2.82
CA PRO A 25 1.02 -18.67 2.22
C PRO A 25 2.32 -18.22 2.88
N LEU A 26 2.42 -16.99 3.38
CA LEU A 26 3.58 -16.53 4.15
C LEU A 26 3.78 -17.35 5.44
N ILE A 27 2.70 -17.56 6.21
CA ILE A 27 2.74 -18.40 7.43
C ILE A 27 3.15 -19.82 7.07
N ILE A 28 2.54 -20.42 6.03
CA ILE A 28 2.85 -21.79 5.60
C ILE A 28 4.33 -21.91 5.20
N ALA A 29 4.84 -20.99 4.38
CA ALA A 29 6.24 -20.97 3.98
C ALA A 29 7.19 -20.85 5.17
N THR A 30 6.88 -19.97 6.13
CA THR A 30 7.70 -19.75 7.33
C THR A 30 7.71 -20.97 8.24
N VAL A 31 6.54 -21.56 8.50
CA VAL A 31 6.42 -22.78 9.32
C VAL A 31 7.16 -23.94 8.66
N TYR A 32 7.02 -24.09 7.34
CA TYR A 32 7.72 -25.13 6.58
C TYR A 32 9.23 -24.96 6.67
N GLU A 33 9.77 -23.75 6.48
CA GLU A 33 11.21 -23.51 6.59
C GLU A 33 11.76 -23.83 7.98
N VAL A 34 11.05 -23.40 9.03
CA VAL A 34 11.43 -23.68 10.42
C VAL A 34 11.42 -25.19 10.66
N ALA A 35 10.36 -25.90 10.26
CA ALA A 35 10.29 -27.35 10.38
C ALA A 35 11.41 -28.06 9.59
N SER A 36 11.64 -27.64 8.35
CA SER A 36 12.67 -28.20 7.46
C SER A 36 14.07 -28.08 8.05
N ARG A 37 14.37 -26.91 8.62
CA ARG A 37 15.66 -26.62 9.23
C ARG A 37 15.87 -27.39 10.54
N TYR A 38 14.90 -27.39 11.44
CA TYR A 38 15.11 -27.91 12.79
C TYR A 38 14.74 -29.39 12.97
N LEU A 39 13.80 -29.92 12.18
CA LEU A 39 13.40 -31.33 12.26
C LEU A 39 14.20 -32.21 11.30
N PHE A 40 14.52 -31.69 10.11
CA PHE A 40 15.15 -32.47 9.03
C PHE A 40 16.58 -32.04 8.70
N ASN A 41 17.11 -30.99 9.34
CA ASN A 41 18.42 -30.40 9.05
C ASN A 41 18.62 -30.09 7.54
N ALA A 42 17.52 -29.71 6.88
CA ALA A 42 17.44 -29.51 5.43
C ALA A 42 16.82 -28.13 5.15
N PRO A 43 17.58 -27.02 5.25
CA PRO A 43 17.05 -25.69 4.96
C PRO A 43 16.60 -25.58 3.50
N THR A 44 15.56 -24.81 3.24
CA THR A 44 15.06 -24.62 1.87
C THR A 44 15.79 -23.49 1.16
N ILE A 45 15.90 -23.60 -0.16
CA ILE A 45 16.48 -22.55 -1.00
C ILE A 45 15.47 -21.46 -1.37
N TRP A 46 14.17 -21.65 -1.15
CA TRP A 46 13.13 -20.77 -1.69
C TRP A 46 12.38 -19.96 -0.62
N ALA A 47 12.39 -20.40 0.64
CA ALA A 47 11.54 -19.81 1.66
C ALA A 47 11.93 -18.36 2.01
N TYR A 48 13.20 -18.01 1.86
CA TYR A 48 13.66 -16.64 2.07
C TYR A 48 12.99 -15.68 1.07
N GLU A 49 13.05 -15.98 -0.23
CA GLU A 49 12.44 -15.13 -1.25
C GLU A 49 10.92 -15.10 -1.15
N VAL A 50 10.28 -16.26 -0.95
CA VAL A 50 8.82 -16.28 -0.72
C VAL A 50 8.45 -15.43 0.49
N GLY A 51 9.23 -15.50 1.57
CA GLY A 51 9.01 -14.74 2.79
C GLY A 51 9.04 -13.23 2.56
N TYR A 52 10.15 -12.68 2.02
CA TYR A 52 10.23 -11.24 1.83
C TYR A 52 9.31 -10.75 0.72
N MET A 53 9.10 -11.53 -0.35
CA MET A 53 8.21 -11.14 -1.45
C MET A 53 6.75 -11.09 -1.00
N ALA A 54 6.30 -12.11 -0.26
CA ALA A 54 4.94 -12.13 0.29
C ALA A 54 4.75 -11.03 1.33
N THR A 55 5.74 -10.79 2.19
CA THR A 55 5.68 -9.71 3.19
C THR A 55 5.59 -8.33 2.52
N GLY A 56 6.45 -8.08 1.52
CA GLY A 56 6.43 -6.83 0.75
C GLY A 56 5.12 -6.64 -0.01
N ALA A 57 4.61 -7.71 -0.65
CA ALA A 57 3.34 -7.67 -1.36
C ALA A 57 2.16 -7.39 -0.42
N ASN A 58 2.12 -8.05 0.73
CA ASN A 58 1.11 -7.80 1.77
C ASN A 58 1.09 -6.32 2.19
N PHE A 59 2.27 -5.75 2.50
CA PHE A 59 2.36 -4.36 2.91
C PHE A 59 1.90 -3.39 1.81
N LEU A 60 2.40 -3.56 0.58
CA LEU A 60 2.17 -2.62 -0.51
C LEU A 60 0.74 -2.66 -1.04
N LEU A 61 0.13 -3.84 -1.11
CA LEU A 61 -1.28 -3.98 -1.51
C LEU A 61 -2.23 -3.50 -0.40
N GLY A 62 -1.84 -3.65 0.87
CA GLY A 62 -2.60 -3.16 2.03
C GLY A 62 -2.47 -1.65 2.29
N ALA A 63 -1.43 -0.98 1.77
CA ALA A 63 -1.14 0.42 2.09
C ALA A 63 -2.29 1.37 1.71
N ALA A 64 -2.89 1.21 0.53
CA ALA A 64 -4.00 2.04 0.09
C ALA A 64 -5.26 1.81 0.96
N PHE A 65 -5.51 0.57 1.37
CA PHE A 65 -6.59 0.25 2.31
C PHE A 65 -6.36 0.93 3.67
N ALA A 66 -5.15 0.84 4.21
CA ALA A 66 -4.80 1.50 5.48
C ALA A 66 -4.97 3.02 5.41
N LEU A 67 -4.61 3.65 4.27
CA LEU A 67 -4.82 5.08 4.05
C LEU A 67 -6.32 5.44 4.04
N ARG A 68 -7.14 4.63 3.34
CA ARG A 68 -8.60 4.81 3.27
C ARG A 68 -9.28 4.70 4.64
N GLU A 69 -8.88 3.71 5.44
CA GLU A 69 -9.40 3.54 6.80
C GLU A 69 -8.83 4.58 7.79
N GLY A 70 -7.89 5.40 7.35
CA GLY A 70 -7.31 6.42 8.18
C GLY A 70 -6.39 5.88 9.27
N ALA A 71 -5.95 4.62 9.14
CA ALA A 71 -5.06 3.92 10.06
C ALA A 71 -3.58 4.32 9.91
N HIS A 72 -3.27 5.29 9.04
CA HIS A 72 -2.00 6.00 9.04
C HIS A 72 -1.82 6.71 10.40
N ILE A 73 -0.65 6.56 11.02
CA ILE A 73 -0.27 7.28 12.25
C ILE A 73 -0.40 8.79 12.02
N ARG A 74 -1.55 9.36 12.39
CA ARG A 74 -1.75 10.80 12.48
C ARG A 74 -1.36 11.23 13.89
N ILE A 75 -0.87 12.46 14.03
CA ILE A 75 -0.59 13.02 15.37
C ILE A 75 -1.93 13.42 15.99
N ASP A 76 -2.72 12.43 16.43
CA ASP A 76 -4.10 12.61 16.86
C ASP A 76 -4.23 13.63 18.01
N VAL A 77 -3.21 13.73 18.87
CA VAL A 77 -3.13 14.74 19.95
C VAL A 77 -3.13 16.17 19.39
N LEU A 78 -2.43 16.44 18.30
CA LEU A 78 -2.36 17.77 17.69
C LEU A 78 -3.68 18.12 16.99
N TYR A 79 -4.26 17.14 16.30
CA TYR A 79 -5.50 17.31 15.56
C TYR A 79 -6.73 17.46 16.47
N SER A 80 -6.73 16.89 17.67
CA SER A 80 -7.84 17.00 18.63
C SER A 80 -8.19 18.44 19.02
N ARG A 81 -7.23 19.38 18.87
CA ARG A 81 -7.40 20.81 19.19
C ARG A 81 -7.79 21.66 18.00
N PHE A 82 -7.84 21.10 16.79
CA PHE A 82 -8.10 21.85 15.57
C PHE A 82 -9.59 21.83 15.21
N SER A 83 -10.10 22.96 14.71
CA SER A 83 -11.43 22.99 14.09
C SER A 83 -11.41 22.19 12.78
N ALA A 84 -12.58 21.70 12.35
CA ALA A 84 -12.70 20.89 11.12
C ALA A 84 -12.03 21.54 9.89
N ARG A 85 -12.11 22.87 9.76
CA ARG A 85 -11.46 23.62 8.68
C ARG A 85 -9.94 23.65 8.80
N ARG A 86 -9.39 23.78 10.01
CA ARG A 86 -7.92 23.77 10.23
C ARG A 86 -7.34 22.38 9.96
N ARG A 87 -8.02 21.32 10.42
CA ARG A 87 -7.66 19.92 10.09
C ARG A 87 -7.65 19.70 8.57
N ALA A 88 -8.72 20.10 7.89
CA ALA A 88 -8.80 19.99 6.43
C ALA A 88 -7.70 20.79 5.70
N LEU A 89 -7.36 21.99 6.17
CA LEU A 89 -6.27 22.77 5.58
C LEU A 89 -4.91 22.06 5.71
N VAL A 90 -4.60 21.53 6.89
CA VAL A 90 -3.36 20.77 7.13
C VAL A 90 -3.31 19.53 6.25
N ASP A 91 -4.42 18.79 6.15
CA ASP A 91 -4.50 17.59 5.31
C ASP A 91 -4.32 17.94 3.83
N VAL A 92 -4.98 18.99 3.33
CA VAL A 92 -4.83 19.48 1.95
C VAL A 92 -3.38 19.84 1.65
N LEU A 93 -2.72 20.60 2.53
CA LEU A 93 -1.32 20.99 2.34
C LEU A 93 -0.37 19.81 2.44
N GLY A 94 -0.60 18.89 3.39
CA GLY A 94 0.19 17.68 3.55
C GLY A 94 0.10 16.77 2.33
N TYR A 95 -1.10 16.54 1.80
CA TYR A 95 -1.28 15.76 0.58
C TYR A 95 -0.67 16.46 -0.63
N LEU A 96 -0.91 17.76 -0.81
CA LEU A 96 -0.47 18.49 -2.00
C LEU A 96 1.06 18.69 -2.06
N LEU A 97 1.68 19.06 -0.94
CA LEU A 97 3.09 19.46 -0.92
C LEU A 97 4.04 18.31 -0.60
N LEU A 98 3.60 17.34 0.20
CA LEU A 98 4.47 16.27 0.69
C LEU A 98 4.10 14.92 0.06
N PHE A 99 2.86 14.47 0.23
CA PHE A 99 2.50 13.09 -0.09
C PHE A 99 2.37 12.84 -1.60
N LEU A 100 1.52 13.58 -2.30
CA LEU A 100 1.22 13.34 -3.72
C LEU A 100 2.43 13.51 -4.65
N PRO A 101 3.28 14.55 -4.52
CA PRO A 101 4.44 14.69 -5.39
C PRO A 101 5.38 13.49 -5.26
N VAL A 102 5.64 13.04 -4.03
CA VAL A 102 6.52 11.90 -3.75
C VAL A 102 5.88 10.58 -4.20
N ALA A 103 4.60 10.37 -3.88
CA ALA A 103 3.89 9.15 -4.22
C ALA A 103 3.76 8.95 -5.75
N LEU A 104 3.43 10.02 -6.48
CA LEU A 104 3.33 9.97 -7.95
C LEU A 104 4.70 9.76 -8.61
N TRP A 105 5.73 10.46 -8.13
CA TRP A 105 7.09 10.28 -8.63
C TRP A 105 7.60 8.84 -8.38
N LEU A 106 7.38 8.33 -7.17
CA LEU A 106 7.78 6.97 -6.82
C LEU A 106 6.99 5.91 -7.61
N SER A 107 5.68 6.11 -7.80
CA SER A 107 4.88 5.24 -8.66
C SER A 107 5.41 5.20 -10.09
N TYR A 108 5.79 6.35 -10.66
CA TYR A 108 6.40 6.39 -11.99
C TYR A 108 7.72 5.62 -12.05
N ARG A 109 8.63 5.86 -11.08
CA ARG A 109 9.93 5.17 -11.00
C ARG A 109 9.81 3.67 -10.79
N LEU A 110 8.84 3.23 -9.99
CA LEU A 110 8.57 1.80 -9.79
C LEU A 110 7.99 1.15 -11.05
N GLY A 111 7.21 1.88 -11.84
CA GLY A 111 6.72 1.40 -13.14
C GLY A 111 7.86 1.14 -14.12
N THR A 112 8.80 2.08 -14.25
CA THR A 112 9.98 1.89 -15.11
C THR A 112 10.87 0.76 -14.59
N TYR A 113 11.06 0.67 -13.28
CA TYR A 113 11.84 -0.39 -12.63
C TYR A 113 11.25 -1.80 -12.87
N ALA A 114 9.92 -1.93 -12.82
CA ALA A 114 9.25 -3.19 -13.13
C ALA A 114 9.38 -3.59 -14.60
N LEU A 115 9.30 -2.62 -15.53
CA LEU A 115 9.47 -2.86 -16.96
C LEU A 115 10.90 -3.24 -17.32
N GLU A 116 11.90 -2.59 -16.72
CA GLU A 116 13.31 -2.94 -16.87
C GLU A 116 13.57 -4.38 -16.42
N ALA A 117 12.99 -4.80 -15.29
CA ALA A 117 13.07 -6.17 -14.80
C ALA A 117 12.40 -7.19 -15.73
N TYR A 118 11.27 -6.81 -16.32
CA TYR A 118 10.56 -7.65 -17.28
C TYR A 118 11.39 -7.87 -18.56
N HIS A 119 12.05 -6.81 -19.07
CA HIS A 119 12.89 -6.92 -20.27
C HIS A 119 14.22 -7.62 -20.02
N SER A 120 14.84 -7.40 -18.86
CA SER A 120 16.13 -8.02 -18.52
C SER A 120 15.99 -9.49 -18.13
N GLY A 121 14.81 -9.92 -17.67
CA GLY A 121 14.61 -11.28 -17.16
C GLY A 121 15.44 -11.58 -15.91
N GLU A 122 15.84 -10.54 -15.17
CA GLU A 122 16.72 -10.70 -14.02
C GLU A 122 16.06 -11.52 -12.90
N GLY A 123 16.88 -12.31 -12.20
CA GLY A 123 16.49 -13.00 -10.99
C GLY A 123 16.60 -12.11 -9.76
N SER A 124 16.11 -12.59 -8.61
CA SER A 124 16.21 -11.86 -7.34
C SER A 124 17.65 -11.61 -6.87
N GLY A 125 18.58 -12.52 -7.16
CA GLY A 125 19.98 -12.48 -6.71
C GLY A 125 20.19 -12.83 -5.23
N GLU A 126 19.13 -13.23 -4.51
CA GLU A 126 19.15 -13.35 -3.05
C GLU A 126 19.46 -14.77 -2.54
N SER A 127 19.21 -15.80 -3.35
CA SER A 127 19.54 -17.18 -3.00
C SER A 127 19.81 -18.03 -4.25
N ALA A 128 20.12 -19.31 -4.03
CA ALA A 128 20.26 -20.31 -5.09
C ALA A 128 18.96 -20.55 -5.89
N TRP A 129 17.78 -20.27 -5.33
CA TRP A 129 16.50 -20.39 -6.05
C TRP A 129 16.36 -19.31 -7.14
N ASN A 130 16.84 -18.10 -6.84
CA ASN A 130 16.96 -16.98 -7.78
C ASN A 130 15.74 -16.79 -8.72
N PRO A 131 14.51 -16.67 -8.18
CA PRO A 131 13.31 -16.52 -8.99
C PRO A 131 13.33 -15.22 -9.79
N VAL A 132 12.64 -15.22 -10.93
CA VAL A 132 12.43 -14.02 -11.75
C VAL A 132 11.74 -12.92 -10.91
N ILE A 133 12.33 -11.72 -10.86
CA ILE A 133 11.94 -10.67 -9.90
C ILE A 133 10.83 -9.73 -10.39
N TRP A 134 10.60 -9.66 -11.71
CA TRP A 134 9.67 -8.68 -12.28
C TRP A 134 8.24 -8.75 -11.73
N PRO A 135 7.64 -9.93 -11.41
CA PRO A 135 6.29 -9.97 -10.85
C PRO A 135 6.20 -9.26 -9.50
N PHE A 136 7.25 -9.39 -8.68
CA PHE A 136 7.32 -8.71 -7.38
C PHE A 136 7.49 -7.20 -7.55
N ARG A 137 8.35 -6.75 -8.47
CA ARG A 137 8.49 -5.31 -8.79
C ARG A 137 7.21 -4.72 -9.39
N ALA A 138 6.44 -5.50 -10.15
CA ALA A 138 5.12 -5.09 -10.62
C ALA A 138 4.13 -4.87 -9.47
N ILE A 139 4.17 -5.70 -8.42
CA ILE A 139 3.37 -5.47 -7.21
C ILE A 139 3.75 -4.14 -6.54
N PHE A 140 5.02 -3.75 -6.55
CA PHE A 140 5.45 -2.46 -6.01
C PHE A 140 4.82 -1.31 -6.78
N PHE A 141 4.87 -1.37 -8.11
CA PHE A 141 4.21 -0.40 -8.97
C PHE A 141 2.70 -0.33 -8.69
N ILE A 142 2.01 -1.47 -8.67
CA ILE A 142 0.55 -1.55 -8.45
C ILE A 142 0.19 -0.98 -7.07
N GLY A 143 0.89 -1.37 -6.01
CA GLY A 143 0.64 -0.90 -4.65
C GLY A 143 0.78 0.62 -4.55
N PHE A 144 1.88 1.18 -5.09
CA PHE A 144 2.10 2.64 -5.08
C PHE A 144 1.16 3.41 -6.00
N ALA A 145 0.77 2.84 -7.15
CA ALA A 145 -0.20 3.44 -8.05
C ALA A 145 -1.56 3.57 -7.36
N VAL A 146 -2.05 2.50 -6.73
CA VAL A 146 -3.33 2.54 -5.99
C VAL A 146 -3.24 3.41 -4.74
N LEU A 147 -2.11 3.40 -4.03
CA LEU A 147 -1.87 4.32 -2.91
C LEU A 147 -1.94 5.79 -3.34
N SER A 148 -1.35 6.12 -4.49
CA SER A 148 -1.39 7.47 -5.06
C SER A 148 -2.82 7.86 -5.45
N LEU A 149 -3.58 6.94 -6.05
CA LEU A 149 -4.99 7.16 -6.37
C LEU A 149 -5.82 7.38 -5.10
N GLN A 150 -5.62 6.58 -4.06
CA GLN A 150 -6.32 6.76 -2.79
C GLN A 150 -5.96 8.10 -2.13
N ALA A 151 -4.70 8.52 -2.20
CA ALA A 151 -4.28 9.83 -1.68
C ALA A 151 -4.95 11.00 -2.43
N ILE A 152 -5.18 10.87 -3.74
CA ILE A 152 -5.97 11.85 -4.50
C ILE A 152 -7.42 11.88 -4.01
N VAL A 153 -8.01 10.73 -3.69
CA VAL A 153 -9.37 10.64 -3.09
C VAL A 153 -9.42 11.38 -1.76
N GLU A 154 -8.49 11.11 -0.85
CA GLU A 154 -8.45 11.78 0.46
C GLU A 154 -8.17 13.28 0.34
N PHE A 155 -7.30 13.68 -0.60
CA PHE A 155 -7.07 15.09 -0.91
C PHE A 155 -8.35 15.80 -1.39
N ILE A 156 -9.10 15.18 -2.30
CA ILE A 156 -10.38 15.74 -2.78
C ILE A 156 -11.40 15.83 -1.64
N ARG A 157 -11.47 14.84 -0.75
CA ARG A 157 -12.34 14.89 0.44
C ARG A 157 -11.94 16.04 1.37
N ALA A 158 -10.66 16.20 1.65
CA ALA A 158 -10.15 17.30 2.47
C ALA A 158 -10.48 18.68 1.84
N LEU A 159 -10.36 18.82 0.51
CA LEU A 159 -10.78 20.03 -0.20
C LEU A 159 -12.28 20.31 -0.10
N LYS A 160 -13.14 19.29 -0.17
CA LYS A 160 -14.60 19.46 0.01
C LYS A 160 -14.95 19.96 1.40
N VAL A 161 -14.29 19.45 2.44
CA VAL A 161 -14.45 19.91 3.82
C VAL A 161 -13.99 21.36 3.96
N LEU A 162 -12.83 21.71 3.39
CA LEU A 162 -12.28 23.06 3.44
C LEU A 162 -13.19 24.10 2.75
N THR A 163 -13.78 23.73 1.60
CA THR A 163 -14.68 24.59 0.82
C THR A 163 -16.12 24.63 1.36
N GLY A 164 -16.42 23.90 2.44
CA GLY A 164 -17.76 23.88 3.05
C GLY A 164 -18.81 23.10 2.25
N ARG A 165 -18.40 22.28 1.28
CA ARG A 165 -19.28 21.43 0.45
C ARG A 165 -19.40 20.00 0.99
N SER A 166 -19.36 19.83 2.31
CA SER A 166 -19.40 18.52 2.95
C SER A 166 -20.79 17.88 2.80
N ASP A 167 -20.87 16.84 1.95
CA ASP A 167 -21.97 15.86 1.98
C ASP A 167 -22.01 15.23 3.39
N GLN A 168 -23.14 15.35 4.08
CA GLN A 168 -23.35 14.94 5.48
C GLN A 168 -23.20 13.41 5.75
N GLY A 169 -22.76 12.62 4.77
CA GLY A 169 -22.63 11.16 4.89
C GLY A 169 -21.23 10.61 5.23
N GLU A 170 -20.15 11.39 5.11
CA GLU A 170 -18.78 10.88 5.31
C GLU A 170 -18.22 11.13 6.72
N VAL A 171 -18.75 12.10 7.47
CA VAL A 171 -18.27 12.44 8.83
C VAL A 171 -18.50 11.29 9.83
N SER A 172 -19.49 10.43 9.60
CA SER A 172 -19.82 9.32 10.49
C SER A 172 -18.85 8.14 10.43
N ARG A 173 -17.86 8.12 9.52
CA ARG A 173 -16.88 7.02 9.41
C ARG A 173 -15.59 7.25 10.22
N HIS A 174 -15.41 8.42 10.80
CA HIS A 174 -14.18 8.82 11.50
C HIS A 174 -14.46 9.34 12.93
N GLY A 175 -15.62 8.96 13.49
CA GLY A 175 -16.00 9.21 14.88
C GLY A 175 -16.00 7.92 15.68
#